data_AF-A0A9Q0W2W8-F1
#
_entry.id   AF-A0A9Q0W2W8-F1
#
_cell.length_a   1.000
_cell.length_b   1.000
_cell.length_c   1.000
_cell.angle_alpha   90.00
_cell.angle_beta   90.00
_cell.angle_gamma   90.00
#
_symmetry.space_group_name_H-M   'P 1'
#
loop_
_entity.id
_entity.type
_entity.pdbx_description
1 polymer ?
#
loop_
_entity_poly.entity_id
_entity_poly.type
_entity_poly.pdbx_seq_one_letter_code
_entity_poly.pdbx_strand_id
1 'polypeptide(L)'
;MVVGILFSVVSLVGLIGTLCKVTFLLGIYSFIAFLWIVGLIAFTFLVLLVTKDGDYSRWMKGQFANGRNWNNIQSCMVYSHACSSLGTNADLLAQDFYKKKLLPMESGCCKPPVYCGFEFKNATFWVMPESGPEVPDSDCTTWSNEQDKLCYGCKSCKVGVLAGIRSQWRAFSELMCVQIVLVNIIYCICCCTRKNIQSDNSVYYRV
;
A
#
# COMPACT_ATOMS: atom_id res chain seq x y z
N MET A 1 -2.64 6.24 9.09
CA MET A 1 -3.03 7.18 10.16
C MET A 1 -1.82 7.93 10.74
N VAL A 2 -0.79 7.26 11.24
CA VAL A 2 0.41 7.89 11.86
C VAL A 2 1.12 8.90 10.94
N VAL A 3 1.36 8.56 9.67
CA VAL A 3 2.01 9.45 8.70
C VAL A 3 1.21 10.74 8.45
N GLY A 4 -0.12 10.64 8.44
CA GLY A 4 -1.00 11.80 8.25
C GLY A 4 -0.99 12.75 9.45
N ILE A 5 -0.90 12.22 10.68
CA ILE A 5 -0.79 13.02 11.90
C ILE A 5 0.56 13.74 11.97
N LEU A 6 1.65 13.04 11.63
CA LEU A 6 2.98 13.68 11.56
C LEU A 6 2.98 14.84 10.56
N PHE A 7 2.29 14.71 9.43
CA PHE A 7 2.18 15.77 8.45
C PHE A 7 1.38 16.99 8.93
N SER A 8 0.24 16.79 9.59
CA SER A 8 -0.57 17.91 10.08
C SER A 8 0.22 18.74 11.09
N VAL A 9 1.00 18.09 11.95
CA VAL A 9 1.91 18.75 12.90
C VAL A 9 2.99 19.55 12.18
N VAL A 10 3.67 18.97 11.17
CA VAL A 10 4.72 19.69 10.41
C VAL A 10 4.16 20.92 9.68
N SER A 11 2.94 20.84 9.16
CA SER A 11 2.26 21.97 8.50
C SER A 11 1.87 23.06 9.49
N LEU A 12 1.35 22.70 10.67
CA LEU A 12 1.01 23.63 11.75
C LEU A 12 2.24 24.37 12.27
N VAL A 13 3.36 23.67 12.47
CA VAL A 13 4.61 24.28 12.94
C VAL A 13 5.17 25.25 11.90
N GLY A 14 5.07 24.94 10.60
CA GLY A 14 5.44 25.86 9.52
C GLY A 14 4.60 27.13 9.54
N LEU A 15 3.29 26.99 9.74
CA LEU A 15 2.34 28.09 9.80
C LEU A 15 2.58 28.98 11.05
N ILE A 16 2.75 28.39 12.23
CA ILE A 16 3.10 29.10 13.47
C ILE A 16 4.45 29.81 13.33
N GLY A 17 5.45 29.16 12.72
CA GLY A 17 6.76 29.74 12.45
C GLY A 17 6.68 31.00 11.59
N THR A 18 5.76 31.05 10.61
CA THR A 18 5.53 32.26 9.80
C THR A 18 4.81 33.37 10.58
N LEU A 19 3.88 33.02 11.48
CA LEU A 19 3.11 33.99 12.28
C LEU A 19 3.97 34.66 13.36
N CYS A 20 4.84 33.90 14.03
CA CYS A 20 5.62 34.40 15.16
C CYS A 20 6.92 35.13 14.74
N LYS A 21 7.26 35.17 13.43
CA LYS A 21 8.46 35.85 12.86
C LYS A 21 9.80 35.50 13.54
N VAL A 22 9.92 34.35 14.21
CA VAL A 22 11.17 33.92 14.86
C VAL A 22 12.12 33.30 13.83
N THR A 23 13.08 34.09 13.34
CA THR A 23 14.01 33.71 12.25
C THR A 23 14.87 32.49 12.56
N PHE A 24 15.29 32.29 13.82
CA PHE A 24 16.06 31.12 14.25
C PHE A 24 15.25 29.81 14.16
N LEU A 25 14.02 29.82 14.71
CA LEU A 25 13.10 28.67 14.63
C LEU A 25 12.73 28.36 13.17
N LEU A 26 12.50 29.39 12.36
CA LEU A 26 12.22 29.25 10.92
C LEU A 26 13.40 28.63 10.16
N GLY A 27 14.64 28.90 10.60
CA GLY A 27 15.85 28.29 10.07
C GLY A 27 15.95 26.78 10.35
N ILE A 28 15.77 26.39 11.61
CA ILE A 28 15.75 24.97 12.02
C ILE A 28 14.62 24.22 11.31
N TYR A 29 13.42 24.81 11.28
CA TYR A 29 12.28 24.24 10.57
C TYR A 29 12.58 23.99 9.09
N SER A 30 13.19 24.97 8.41
CA SER A 30 13.55 24.84 7.00
C SER A 30 14.56 23.70 6.77
N PHE A 31 15.53 23.53 7.67
CA PHE A 31 16.51 22.44 7.56
C PHE A 31 15.84 21.06 7.74
N ILE A 32 14.98 20.91 8.75
CA ILE A 32 14.23 19.67 8.99
C ILE A 32 13.30 19.36 7.80
N ALA A 33 12.58 20.35 7.29
CA ALA A 33 11.72 20.21 6.14
C ALA A 33 12.49 19.81 4.87
N PHE A 34 13.70 20.34 4.67
CA PHE A 34 14.57 19.95 3.55
C PHE A 34 14.97 18.47 3.63
N LEU A 35 15.45 18.01 4.79
CA LEU A 35 15.79 16.59 4.99
C LEU A 35 14.57 15.68 4.77
N TRP A 36 13.40 16.10 5.24
CA TRP A 36 12.15 15.37 5.03
C TRP A 36 11.78 15.27 3.54
N ILE A 37 11.87 16.38 2.79
CA ILE A 37 11.62 16.39 1.34
C ILE A 37 12.57 15.45 0.61
N VAL A 38 13.88 15.48 0.92
CA VAL A 38 14.86 14.57 0.32
C VAL A 38 14.51 13.11 0.64
N GLY A 39 14.13 12.81 1.88
CA GLY A 39 13.68 11.48 2.29
C GLY A 39 12.45 11.00 1.51
N LEU A 40 11.44 11.86 1.35
CA LEU A 40 10.25 11.55 0.56
C LEU A 40 10.57 11.31 -0.92
N ILE A 41 11.42 12.14 -1.52
CA ILE A 41 11.83 11.97 -2.93
C ILE A 41 12.58 10.64 -3.11
N ALA A 42 13.54 10.33 -2.22
CA ALA A 42 14.27 9.07 -2.26
C ALA A 42 13.34 7.86 -2.12
N PHE A 43 12.41 7.92 -1.17
CA PHE A 43 11.41 6.86 -0.97
C PHE A 43 10.51 6.67 -2.20
N THR A 44 9.97 7.75 -2.77
CA THR A 44 9.14 7.69 -3.98
C THR A 44 9.91 7.11 -5.15
N PHE A 45 11.19 7.49 -5.33
CA PHE A 45 12.03 6.93 -6.38
C PHE A 45 12.20 5.41 -6.21
N LEU A 46 12.46 4.92 -4.99
CA LEU A 46 12.53 3.48 -4.71
C LEU A 46 11.22 2.75 -5.03
N VAL A 47 10.07 3.32 -4.65
CA VAL A 47 8.75 2.73 -4.96
C VAL A 47 8.52 2.67 -6.47
N LEU A 48 8.89 3.72 -7.21
CA LEU A 48 8.78 3.73 -8.67
C LEU A 48 9.67 2.68 -9.33
N LEU A 49 10.91 2.51 -8.86
CA LEU A 49 11.81 1.46 -9.33
C LEU A 49 11.20 0.07 -9.12
N VAL A 50 10.76 -0.23 -7.89
CA VAL A 50 10.09 -1.49 -7.54
C VAL A 50 8.85 -1.74 -8.41
N THR A 51 8.14 -0.67 -8.77
CA THR A 51 6.90 -0.73 -9.53
C THR A 51 7.12 -0.81 -11.04
N LYS A 52 8.28 -0.41 -11.56
CA LYS A 52 8.57 -0.36 -13.00
C LYS A 52 9.45 -1.51 -13.47
N ASP A 53 10.39 -1.98 -12.65
CA ASP A 53 11.35 -3.00 -13.07
C ASP A 53 10.86 -4.45 -12.93
N GLY A 54 11.00 -5.21 -14.02
CA GLY A 54 10.70 -6.64 -14.07
C GLY A 54 11.64 -7.48 -13.20
N ASP A 55 12.91 -7.09 -13.05
CA ASP A 55 13.88 -7.85 -12.25
C ASP A 55 13.63 -7.74 -10.74
N TYR A 56 13.23 -6.56 -10.26
CA TYR A 56 12.80 -6.40 -8.86
C TYR A 56 11.56 -7.25 -8.55
N SER A 57 10.66 -7.43 -9.54
CA SER A 57 9.50 -8.31 -9.39
C SER A 57 9.90 -9.79 -9.21
N ARG A 58 11.02 -10.22 -9.80
CA ARG A 58 11.55 -11.60 -9.64
C ARG A 58 12.17 -11.79 -8.25
N TRP A 59 12.96 -10.82 -7.78
CA TRP A 59 13.50 -10.83 -6.41
C TRP A 59 12.39 -10.80 -5.35
N MET A 60 11.39 -9.94 -5.54
CA MET A 60 10.25 -9.82 -4.62
C MET A 60 9.40 -11.10 -4.62
N LYS A 61 9.15 -11.72 -5.78
CA LYS A 61 8.56 -13.08 -5.84
C LYS A 61 9.40 -14.09 -5.08
N GLY A 62 10.74 -14.07 -5.22
CA GLY A 62 11.63 -14.96 -4.48
C GLY A 62 11.50 -14.81 -2.96
N GLN A 63 11.43 -13.57 -2.46
CA GLN A 63 11.29 -13.34 -1.02
C GLN A 63 9.90 -13.66 -0.47
N PHE A 64 8.84 -13.22 -1.15
CA PHE A 64 7.48 -13.38 -0.63
C PHE A 64 6.85 -14.73 -0.98
N ALA A 65 7.05 -15.24 -2.21
CA ALA A 65 6.39 -16.45 -2.67
C ALA A 65 7.15 -17.73 -2.30
N ASN A 66 8.49 -17.68 -2.23
CA ASN A 66 9.34 -18.86 -1.97
C ASN A 66 10.09 -18.80 -0.64
N GLY A 67 9.95 -17.71 0.13
CA GLY A 67 10.66 -17.54 1.39
C GLY A 67 10.10 -18.39 2.52
N ARG A 68 10.99 -18.72 3.48
CA ARG A 68 10.67 -19.38 4.77
C ARG A 68 9.62 -18.62 5.61
N ASN A 69 9.30 -17.38 5.21
CA ASN A 69 8.38 -16.47 5.91
C ASN A 69 6.93 -16.51 5.40
N TRP A 70 6.60 -17.26 4.33
CA TRP A 70 5.21 -17.32 3.84
C TRP A 70 4.24 -17.81 4.92
N ASN A 71 4.68 -18.76 5.76
CA ASN A 71 3.87 -19.25 6.87
C ASN A 71 3.39 -18.13 7.80
N ASN A 72 4.25 -17.13 8.09
CA ASN A 72 3.87 -15.98 8.90
C ASN A 72 2.83 -15.11 8.19
N ILE A 73 3.00 -14.89 6.89
CA ILE A 73 2.05 -14.11 6.07
C ILE A 73 0.70 -14.82 6.03
N GLN A 74 0.70 -16.14 5.84
CA GLN A 74 -0.49 -16.97 5.90
C GLN A 74 -1.19 -16.88 7.26
N SER A 75 -0.46 -17.02 8.37
CA SER A 75 -1.03 -16.86 9.71
C SER A 75 -1.66 -15.48 9.91
N CYS A 76 -1.04 -14.42 9.38
CA CYS A 76 -1.62 -13.08 9.42
C CYS A 76 -2.93 -12.99 8.62
N MET A 77 -3.03 -13.61 7.44
CA MET A 77 -4.26 -13.58 6.63
C MET A 77 -5.42 -14.32 7.30
N VAL A 78 -5.13 -15.46 7.93
CA VAL A 78 -6.11 -16.22 8.72
C VAL A 78 -6.58 -15.39 9.90
N TYR A 79 -5.65 -14.83 10.67
CA TYR A 79 -5.96 -14.02 11.86
C TYR A 79 -6.70 -12.72 11.52
N SER A 80 -6.33 -12.04 10.43
CA SER A 80 -6.98 -10.81 9.99
C SER A 80 -8.31 -11.06 9.29
N HIS A 81 -8.75 -12.32 9.18
CA HIS A 81 -9.95 -12.71 8.46
C HIS A 81 -10.04 -12.13 7.05
N ALA A 82 -8.94 -12.27 6.29
CA ALA A 82 -8.74 -11.65 4.98
C ALA A 82 -9.86 -11.93 3.95
N CYS A 83 -10.58 -13.05 4.10
CA CYS A 83 -11.68 -13.47 3.22
C CYS A 83 -13.09 -13.32 3.84
N SER A 84 -13.21 -12.82 5.06
CA SER A 84 -14.49 -12.76 5.78
C SER A 84 -15.48 -11.76 5.15
N SER A 85 -14.96 -10.70 4.53
CA SER A 85 -15.74 -9.75 3.72
C SER A 85 -16.49 -10.43 2.56
N LEU A 86 -15.97 -11.55 2.05
CA LEU A 86 -16.62 -12.34 1.00
C LEU A 86 -17.59 -13.36 1.60
N GLY A 87 -17.18 -14.06 2.67
CA GLY A 87 -17.99 -15.10 3.31
C GLY A 87 -19.30 -14.62 3.92
N THR A 88 -19.36 -13.35 4.34
CA THR A 88 -20.59 -12.72 4.89
C THR A 88 -21.67 -12.43 3.85
N ASN A 89 -21.34 -12.45 2.55
CA ASN A 89 -22.30 -12.23 1.47
C ASN A 89 -22.83 -13.57 0.91
N ALA A 90 -23.37 -14.42 1.80
CA ALA A 90 -23.69 -15.81 1.50
C ALA A 90 -24.80 -16.01 0.44
N ASP A 91 -25.61 -14.98 0.16
CA ASP A 91 -26.74 -15.04 -0.80
C ASP A 91 -26.40 -14.48 -2.19
N LEU A 92 -25.11 -14.35 -2.54
CA LEU A 92 -24.71 -13.90 -3.87
C LEU A 92 -24.98 -14.98 -4.93
N LEU A 93 -25.86 -14.68 -5.88
CA LEU A 93 -25.96 -15.43 -7.14
C LEU A 93 -24.60 -15.45 -7.84
N ALA A 94 -24.27 -16.58 -8.48
CA ALA A 94 -23.00 -16.76 -9.19
C ALA A 94 -22.72 -15.61 -10.18
N GLN A 95 -23.74 -15.19 -10.92
CA GLN A 95 -23.63 -14.09 -11.89
C GLN A 95 -23.25 -12.75 -11.26
N ASP A 96 -23.74 -12.48 -10.04
CA ASP A 96 -23.43 -11.25 -9.32
C ASP A 96 -22.05 -11.31 -8.69
N PHE A 97 -21.63 -12.50 -8.25
CA PHE A 97 -20.26 -12.73 -7.79
C PHE A 97 -19.23 -12.49 -8.90
N TYR A 98 -19.47 -12.98 -10.12
CA TYR A 98 -18.55 -12.77 -11.25
C TYR A 98 -18.45 -11.31 -11.69
N LYS A 99 -19.46 -10.49 -11.41
CA LYS A 99 -19.43 -9.03 -11.67
C LYS A 99 -18.74 -8.25 -10.56
N LYS A 100 -18.55 -8.84 -9.37
CA LYS A 100 -17.95 -8.16 -8.23
C LYS A 100 -16.47 -7.89 -8.48
N LYS A 101 -16.06 -6.64 -8.30
CA LYS A 101 -14.65 -6.25 -8.39
C LYS A 101 -13.91 -6.65 -7.12
N LEU A 102 -13.31 -7.83 -7.14
CA LEU A 102 -12.51 -8.36 -6.04
C LEU A 102 -11.13 -7.71 -5.99
N LEU A 103 -10.59 -7.53 -4.78
CA LEU A 103 -9.19 -7.18 -4.61
C LEU A 103 -8.30 -8.32 -5.14
N PRO A 104 -7.08 -8.04 -5.66
CA PRO A 104 -6.20 -9.07 -6.18
C PRO A 104 -5.89 -10.19 -5.18
N MET A 105 -5.82 -9.85 -3.89
CA MET A 105 -5.65 -10.82 -2.80
C MET A 105 -6.90 -11.70 -2.63
N GLU A 106 -8.09 -11.10 -2.63
CA GLU A 106 -9.35 -11.84 -2.47
C GLU A 106 -9.57 -12.82 -3.62
N SER A 107 -9.29 -12.40 -4.86
CA SER A 107 -9.46 -13.25 -6.04
C SER A 107 -8.44 -14.39 -6.13
N GLY A 108 -7.26 -14.24 -5.52
CA GLY A 108 -6.21 -15.26 -5.50
C GLY A 108 -6.26 -16.21 -4.30
N CYS A 109 -6.77 -15.77 -3.15
CA CYS A 109 -6.72 -16.54 -1.89
C CYS A 109 -8.10 -17.05 -1.44
N CYS A 110 -9.18 -16.34 -1.74
CA CYS A 110 -10.52 -16.61 -1.18
C CYS A 110 -11.42 -17.41 -2.11
N LYS A 111 -10.99 -17.69 -3.35
CA LYS A 111 -11.68 -18.53 -4.30
C LYS A 111 -10.67 -19.44 -5.03
N PRO A 112 -11.09 -20.60 -5.55
CA PRO A 112 -10.22 -21.41 -6.37
C PRO A 112 -9.97 -20.73 -7.74
N PRO A 113 -8.87 -21.10 -8.41
CA PRO A 113 -8.65 -20.73 -9.80
C PRO A 113 -9.74 -21.29 -10.73
N VAL A 114 -10.12 -20.52 -11.76
CA VAL A 114 -11.22 -20.90 -12.67
C VAL A 114 -10.90 -22.17 -13.45
N TYR A 115 -9.64 -22.37 -13.82
CA TYR A 115 -9.16 -23.54 -14.54
C TYR A 115 -9.24 -24.86 -13.75
N CYS A 116 -9.55 -24.80 -12.45
CA CYS A 116 -9.72 -26.01 -11.65
C CYS A 116 -11.08 -26.70 -11.90
N GLY A 117 -12.06 -25.98 -12.49
CA GLY A 117 -13.37 -26.55 -12.83
C GLY A 117 -14.31 -26.76 -11.64
N PHE A 118 -14.15 -26.01 -10.54
CA PHE A 118 -14.96 -26.19 -9.33
C PHE A 118 -16.35 -25.57 -9.49
N GLU A 119 -17.37 -26.20 -8.94
CA GLU A 119 -18.73 -25.68 -8.92
C GLU A 119 -18.88 -24.57 -7.87
N PHE A 120 -19.36 -23.41 -8.29
CA PHE A 120 -19.71 -22.32 -7.39
C PHE A 120 -20.93 -22.71 -6.55
N LYS A 121 -20.80 -22.61 -5.22
CA LYS A 121 -21.97 -22.61 -4.30
C LYS A 121 -22.07 -21.30 -3.54
N ASN A 122 -20.93 -20.76 -3.09
CA ASN A 122 -20.84 -19.49 -2.36
C ASN A 122 -19.49 -18.82 -2.67
N ALA A 123 -19.32 -17.55 -2.28
CA ALA A 123 -18.12 -16.75 -2.50
C ALA A 123 -16.82 -17.48 -2.09
N THR A 124 -16.82 -18.14 -0.92
CA THR A 124 -15.68 -18.90 -0.38
C THR A 124 -15.93 -20.40 -0.30
N PHE A 125 -17.02 -20.91 -0.90
CA PHE A 125 -17.37 -22.33 -0.87
C PHE A 125 -17.59 -22.87 -2.28
N TRP A 126 -16.76 -23.85 -2.65
CA TRP A 126 -16.68 -24.39 -3.99
C TRP A 126 -16.59 -25.92 -3.93
N VAL A 127 -17.36 -26.61 -4.76
CA VAL A 127 -17.42 -28.08 -4.76
C VAL A 127 -16.54 -28.61 -5.89
N MET A 128 -15.64 -29.53 -5.56
CA MET A 128 -14.81 -30.23 -6.52
C MET A 128 -15.64 -31.31 -7.23
N PRO A 129 -15.57 -31.45 -8.56
CA PRO A 129 -16.22 -32.55 -9.27
C PRO A 129 -15.71 -33.92 -8.81
N GLU A 130 -16.55 -34.95 -8.89
CA GLU A 130 -16.18 -36.33 -8.50
C GLU A 130 -15.02 -36.89 -9.35
N SER A 131 -14.89 -36.44 -10.59
CA SER A 131 -13.78 -36.76 -11.49
C SER A 131 -12.44 -36.11 -11.08
N GLY A 132 -12.43 -35.28 -10.04
CA GLY A 132 -11.29 -34.45 -9.66
C GLY A 132 -11.22 -33.13 -10.43
N PRO A 133 -10.14 -32.33 -10.21
CA PRO A 133 -9.97 -31.06 -10.90
C PRO A 133 -9.72 -31.26 -12.39
N GLU A 134 -10.21 -30.32 -13.20
CA GLU A 134 -10.06 -30.35 -14.67
C GLU A 134 -8.59 -30.30 -15.12
N VAL A 135 -7.73 -29.67 -14.30
CA VAL A 135 -6.29 -29.56 -14.52
C VAL A 135 -5.55 -30.13 -13.32
N PRO A 136 -4.50 -30.96 -13.52
CA PRO A 136 -3.65 -31.48 -12.45
C PRO A 136 -2.66 -30.40 -11.96
N ASP A 137 -3.18 -29.29 -11.44
CA ASP A 137 -2.39 -28.20 -10.89
C ASP A 137 -2.38 -28.22 -9.36
N SER A 138 -1.25 -27.81 -8.78
CA SER A 138 -1.06 -27.81 -7.33
C SER A 138 -2.09 -26.93 -6.61
N ASP A 139 -2.51 -25.81 -7.21
CA ASP A 139 -3.47 -24.91 -6.57
C ASP A 139 -4.85 -25.57 -6.43
N CYS A 140 -5.26 -26.36 -7.43
CA CYS A 140 -6.53 -27.09 -7.39
C CYS A 140 -6.56 -28.16 -6.30
N THR A 141 -5.42 -28.82 -6.04
CA THR A 141 -5.29 -29.82 -4.97
C THR A 141 -5.10 -29.20 -3.58
N THR A 142 -4.63 -27.95 -3.51
CA THR A 142 -4.36 -27.25 -2.24
C THR A 142 -5.59 -26.53 -1.70
N TRP A 143 -6.57 -26.22 -2.55
CA TRP A 143 -7.81 -25.57 -2.15
C TRP A 143 -8.56 -26.36 -1.06
N SER A 144 -9.08 -25.63 -0.05
CA SER A 144 -9.97 -26.16 0.98
C SER A 144 -11.16 -25.22 1.20
N ASN A 145 -12.32 -25.76 1.58
CA ASN A 145 -13.48 -24.96 1.98
C ASN A 145 -13.43 -24.53 3.46
N GLU A 146 -12.45 -25.01 4.22
CA GLU A 146 -12.19 -24.55 5.59
C GLU A 146 -11.71 -23.09 5.58
N GLN A 147 -12.37 -22.22 6.34
CA GLN A 147 -12.17 -20.75 6.28
C GLN A 147 -10.79 -20.31 6.78
N ASP A 148 -10.13 -21.14 7.58
CA ASP A 148 -8.75 -20.97 8.08
C ASP A 148 -7.68 -21.53 7.13
N LYS A 149 -8.06 -22.28 6.09
CA LYS A 149 -7.12 -22.83 5.10
C LYS A 149 -7.28 -22.22 3.71
N LEU A 150 -8.50 -22.19 3.17
CA LEU A 150 -8.84 -21.67 1.84
C LEU A 150 -7.76 -21.98 0.79
N CYS A 151 -7.39 -21.02 -0.07
CA CYS A 151 -6.24 -21.12 -0.98
C CYS A 151 -4.99 -20.42 -0.43
N TYR A 152 -4.84 -20.24 0.89
CA TYR A 152 -3.70 -19.46 1.43
C TYR A 152 -2.33 -20.06 1.09
N GLY A 153 -2.26 -21.36 0.79
CA GLY A 153 -1.05 -22.05 0.32
C GLY A 153 -0.79 -21.98 -1.19
N CYS A 154 -1.77 -21.53 -1.98
CA CYS A 154 -1.74 -21.60 -3.44
C CYS A 154 -0.75 -20.62 -4.08
N LYS A 155 -0.21 -20.96 -5.25
CA LYS A 155 0.59 -20.05 -6.07
C LYS A 155 -0.24 -18.84 -6.51
N SER A 156 -1.50 -19.06 -6.85
CA SER A 156 -2.46 -18.01 -7.19
C SER A 156 -2.65 -17.00 -6.05
N CYS A 157 -2.68 -17.47 -4.78
CA CYS A 157 -2.77 -16.58 -3.63
C CYS A 157 -1.50 -15.75 -3.44
N LYS A 158 -0.31 -16.35 -3.59
CA LYS A 158 0.98 -15.62 -3.55
C LYS A 158 1.04 -14.51 -4.61
N VAL A 159 0.58 -14.81 -5.82
CA VAL A 159 0.48 -13.81 -6.91
C VAL A 159 -0.54 -12.74 -6.56
N GLY A 160 -1.70 -13.12 -6.03
CA GLY A 160 -2.77 -12.20 -5.62
C GLY A 160 -2.32 -11.22 -4.51
N VAL A 161 -1.63 -11.72 -3.48
CA VAL A 161 -1.03 -10.92 -2.40
C VAL A 161 -0.02 -9.93 -2.98
N LEU A 162 0.90 -10.39 -3.83
CA LEU A 162 1.91 -9.53 -4.45
C LEU A 162 1.27 -8.44 -5.33
N ALA A 163 0.26 -8.79 -6.11
CA ALA A 163 -0.49 -7.84 -6.92
C ALA A 163 -1.26 -6.83 -6.04
N GLY A 164 -1.82 -7.29 -4.92
CA GLY A 164 -2.47 -6.45 -3.91
C GLY A 164 -1.52 -5.43 -3.31
N ILE A 165 -0.35 -5.88 -2.85
CA ILE A 165 0.71 -5.00 -2.31
C ILE A 165 1.12 -3.96 -3.36
N ARG A 166 1.39 -4.38 -4.60
CA ARG A 166 1.77 -3.47 -5.69
C ARG A 166 0.68 -2.44 -5.99
N SER A 167 -0.60 -2.84 -5.96
CA SER A 167 -1.73 -1.93 -6.15
C SER A 167 -1.81 -0.89 -5.04
N GLN A 168 -1.65 -1.31 -3.78
CA GLN A 168 -1.65 -0.38 -2.65
C GLN A 168 -0.45 0.56 -2.67
N TRP A 169 0.74 0.06 -3.03
CA TRP A 169 1.96 0.88 -3.15
C TRP A 169 1.84 1.93 -4.25
N ARG A 170 1.18 1.61 -5.37
CA ARG A 170 0.88 2.60 -6.42
C ARG A 170 -0.01 3.73 -5.89
N ALA A 171 -1.13 3.40 -5.25
CA ALA A 171 -2.03 4.39 -4.66
C ALA A 171 -1.32 5.24 -3.59
N PHE A 172 -0.50 4.63 -2.74
CA PHE A 172 0.30 5.35 -1.75
C PHE A 172 1.33 6.27 -2.41
N SER A 173 1.98 5.82 -3.48
CA SER A 173 2.95 6.63 -4.25
C SER A 173 2.30 7.87 -4.84
N GLU A 174 1.08 7.78 -5.37
CA GLU A 174 0.34 8.92 -5.90
C GLU A 174 0.06 9.96 -4.81
N LEU A 175 -0.39 9.53 -3.63
CA LEU A 175 -0.60 10.41 -2.48
C LEU A 175 0.71 11.06 -2.01
N MET A 176 1.83 10.31 -2.00
CA MET A 176 3.15 10.86 -1.65
C MET A 176 3.63 11.93 -2.64
N CYS A 177 3.32 11.81 -3.94
CA CYS A 177 3.66 12.84 -4.91
C CYS A 177 2.93 14.16 -4.63
N VAL A 178 1.61 14.12 -4.40
CA VAL A 178 0.82 15.31 -4.04
C VAL A 178 1.37 15.96 -2.77
N GLN A 179 1.70 15.13 -1.80
CA GLN A 179 2.27 15.54 -0.52
C GLN A 179 3.61 16.28 -0.67
N ILE A 180 4.51 15.77 -1.51
CA ILE A 180 5.80 16.42 -1.81
C ILE A 180 5.56 17.82 -2.37
N VAL A 181 4.60 18.00 -3.28
CA VAL A 181 4.28 19.31 -3.87
C VAL A 181 3.83 20.31 -2.79
N LEU A 182 2.92 19.90 -1.90
CA LEU A 182 2.41 20.78 -0.83
C LEU A 182 3.52 21.23 0.13
N VAL A 183 4.37 20.30 0.57
CA VAL A 183 5.49 20.63 1.47
C VAL A 183 6.50 21.57 0.79
N ASN A 184 6.75 21.41 -0.51
CA ASN A 184 7.62 22.32 -1.26
C ASN A 184 7.05 23.74 -1.35
N ILE A 185 5.74 23.90 -1.53
CA ILE A 185 5.09 25.23 -1.52
C ILE A 185 5.28 25.92 -0.17
N ILE A 186 4.98 25.21 0.93
CA ILE A 186 5.15 25.75 2.29
C ILE A 186 6.62 26.10 2.54
N TYR A 187 7.55 25.22 2.14
CA TYR A 187 8.98 25.45 2.26
C TYR A 187 9.43 26.73 1.51
N CYS A 188 8.96 26.95 0.29
CA CYS A 188 9.23 28.16 -0.48
C CYS A 188 8.71 29.41 0.23
N ILE A 189 7.48 29.39 0.74
CA ILE A 189 6.88 30.51 1.49
C ILE A 189 7.71 30.82 2.74
N CYS A 190 8.04 29.79 3.55
CA CYS A 190 8.87 29.95 4.74
C CYS A 190 10.25 30.55 4.40
N CYS A 191 10.89 30.10 3.31
CA CYS A 191 12.15 30.65 2.85
C CYS A 191 12.04 32.12 2.41
N CYS A 192 10.97 32.48 1.69
CA CYS A 192 10.70 33.87 1.27
C CYS A 192 10.45 34.78 2.47
N THR A 193 9.61 34.37 3.43
CA THR A 193 9.36 35.12 4.67
C THR A 193 10.65 35.33 5.46
N ARG A 194 11.50 34.30 5.58
CA ARG A 194 12.79 34.42 6.26
C ARG A 194 13.70 35.44 5.58
N LYS A 195 13.81 35.39 4.26
CA LYS A 195 14.60 36.36 3.48
C LYS A 195 14.10 37.79 3.67
N ASN A 196 12.79 37.99 3.65
CA ASN A 196 12.18 39.31 3.87
C ASN A 196 12.47 39.86 5.28
N ILE A 197 12.39 39.04 6.33
CA ILE A 197 12.72 39.50 7.70
C ILE A 197 14.22 39.84 7.82
N GLN A 198 15.09 39.06 7.18
CA GLN A 198 16.52 39.34 7.18
C GLN A 198 16.86 40.64 6.44
N SER A 199 16.21 40.91 5.30
CA SER A 199 16.42 42.17 4.57
C SER A 199 15.93 43.38 5.38
N ASP A 200 14.77 43.28 6.03
CA ASP A 200 14.19 44.37 6.83
C ASP A 200 15.09 44.74 8.02
N ASN A 201 15.58 43.73 8.75
CA ASN A 201 16.57 43.94 9.81
C ASN A 201 17.85 44.58 9.26
N SER A 202 18.36 44.13 8.10
CA SER A 202 19.60 44.67 7.53
C SER A 202 19.49 46.13 7.07
N VAL A 203 18.28 46.58 6.72
CA VAL A 203 17.98 47.99 6.40
C VAL A 203 17.93 48.81 7.69
N TYR A 204 17.28 48.29 8.74
CA TYR A 204 17.17 48.98 10.03
C TYR A 204 18.53 49.21 10.72
N TYR A 205 19.49 48.28 10.59
CA TYR A 205 20.86 48.45 11.13
C TYR A 205 21.77 49.35 10.26
N ARG A 206 21.31 49.79 9.08
CA ARG A 206 22.10 50.63 8.15
C ARG A 206 21.71 52.11 8.19
N VAL A 207 20.75 52.49 9.04
CA VAL A 207 20.31 53.86 9.35
C VAL A 207 20.83 54.25 10.72
#